data_AF-A0A9W8CL84-F1
#
_entry.id   AF-A0A9W8CL84-F1
#
_cell.length_a   1.000
_cell.length_b   1.000
_cell.length_c   1.000
_cell.angle_alpha   90.00
_cell.angle_beta   90.00
_cell.angle_gamma   90.00
#
_symmetry.space_group_name_H-M   'P 1'
#
loop_
_entity.id
_entity.type
_entity.pdbx_description
1 polymer ?
#
loop_
_entity_poly.entity_id
_entity_poly.type
_entity_poly.pdbx_seq_one_letter_code
_entity_poly.pdbx_strand_id
1 'polypeptide(L)'
;MTKLHVLQRMRELGARSTAAVWRRIRRNWWLDRTCLLFLICTTILFGLSYYFMNVMANVASQRSKLIEDSLGQRFTLPDVFFEFIGYVNLLWMTDMFDALMFVPTVLLVLSHERPWRVVSRLLLAWGLASLIRITTVAITSVPDPRPTCEYAVGNVFSTFTLHRCGDAIYSGHTLIFVICAMVWASFAPKTWVGRSLTAFAWALCIAGSLMVIANRAHYTIDVLLAWYIAPGSWYTVAWFWYWHVTRKGRLLRIEFPVEVGRHRDADSPEKCQRRRVELGLLPDGSPYDPVAVYLNAVRGSVEMTPPTLSDRQAESRLMDHREQMEEEKHGQSPESERTDVGHVAVPVSQPGDAERRFSEGFVPAGRPDGTDRSSSTPRETQGQ
;
A
#
# COMPACT_ATOMS: atom_id res chain seq x y z
N MET A 1 -12.44 -37.79 -36.50
CA MET A 1 -11.30 -37.57 -35.57
C MET A 1 -10.91 -36.09 -35.38
N THR A 2 -11.32 -35.17 -36.25
CA THR A 2 -10.87 -33.76 -36.24
C THR A 2 -11.53 -32.88 -35.18
N LYS A 3 -12.84 -33.06 -34.90
CA LYS A 3 -13.56 -32.28 -33.87
C LYS A 3 -13.09 -32.57 -32.44
N LEU A 4 -12.72 -33.82 -32.15
CA LEU A 4 -12.26 -34.22 -30.82
C LEU A 4 -10.90 -33.58 -30.49
N HIS A 5 -9.96 -33.60 -31.45
CA HIS A 5 -8.65 -32.95 -31.30
C HIS A 5 -8.72 -31.44 -31.12
N VAL A 6 -9.64 -30.75 -31.82
CA VAL A 6 -9.83 -29.30 -31.66
C VAL A 6 -10.36 -28.95 -30.28
N LEU A 7 -11.35 -29.70 -29.78
CA LEU A 7 -11.89 -29.51 -28.43
C LEU A 7 -10.84 -29.78 -27.35
N GLN A 8 -9.98 -30.78 -27.55
CA GLN A 8 -8.90 -31.11 -26.64
C GLN A 8 -7.84 -29.99 -26.59
N ARG A 9 -7.44 -29.47 -27.76
CA ARG A 9 -6.54 -28.30 -27.86
C ARG A 9 -7.13 -27.05 -27.22
N MET A 10 -8.43 -26.80 -27.40
CA MET A 10 -9.11 -25.67 -26.75
C MET A 10 -9.18 -25.84 -25.22
N ARG A 11 -9.39 -27.07 -24.73
CA ARG A 11 -9.35 -27.38 -23.29
C ARG A 11 -7.96 -27.18 -22.71
N GLU A 12 -6.92 -27.59 -23.42
CA GLU A 12 -5.52 -27.43 -23.00
C GLU A 12 -5.07 -25.97 -23.02
N LEU A 13 -5.46 -25.21 -24.05
CA LEU A 13 -5.21 -23.76 -24.12
C LEU A 13 -5.97 -23.02 -23.00
N GLY A 14 -7.21 -23.41 -22.73
CA GLY A 14 -7.99 -22.93 -21.60
C GLY A 14 -7.33 -23.25 -20.26
N ALA A 15 -6.85 -24.48 -20.06
CA ALA A 15 -6.17 -24.92 -18.83
C ALA A 15 -4.81 -24.23 -18.63
N ARG A 16 -4.04 -23.98 -19.70
CA ARG A 16 -2.78 -23.24 -19.65
C ARG A 16 -3.00 -21.76 -19.33
N SER A 17 -4.05 -21.17 -19.91
CA SER A 17 -4.48 -19.80 -19.62
C SER A 17 -4.93 -19.65 -18.16
N THR A 18 -5.78 -20.55 -17.66
CA THR A 18 -6.25 -20.53 -16.27
C THR A 18 -5.12 -20.77 -15.28
N ALA A 19 -4.20 -21.71 -15.55
CA ALA A 19 -3.04 -21.95 -14.70
C ALA A 19 -2.05 -20.77 -14.69
N ALA A 20 -1.92 -20.03 -15.79
CA ALA A 20 -1.13 -18.79 -15.84
C ALA A 20 -1.79 -17.67 -15.02
N VAL A 21 -3.11 -17.50 -15.15
CA VAL A 21 -3.90 -16.54 -14.36
C VAL A 21 -3.82 -16.85 -12.87
N TRP A 22 -4.00 -18.11 -12.47
CA TRP A 22 -3.90 -18.53 -11.07
C TRP A 22 -2.50 -18.31 -10.48
N ARG A 23 -1.44 -18.60 -11.26
CA ARG A 23 -0.07 -18.28 -10.85
C ARG A 23 0.15 -16.77 -10.67
N ARG A 24 -0.41 -15.95 -11.57
CA ARG A 24 -0.36 -14.48 -11.49
C ARG A 24 -1.09 -13.95 -10.26
N ILE A 25 -2.30 -14.44 -9.99
CA ILE A 25 -3.10 -14.07 -8.80
C ILE A 25 -2.34 -14.47 -7.53
N ARG A 26 -1.94 -15.74 -7.42
CA ARG A 26 -1.22 -16.23 -6.23
C ARG A 26 0.06 -15.44 -5.95
N ARG A 27 0.76 -15.00 -6.99
CA ARG A 27 1.96 -14.17 -6.88
C ARG A 27 1.67 -12.74 -6.42
N ASN A 28 0.65 -12.10 -6.99
CA ASN A 28 0.29 -10.72 -6.63
C ASN A 28 -0.29 -10.59 -5.22
N TRP A 29 -0.81 -11.70 -4.67
CA TRP A 29 -1.44 -11.75 -3.35
C TRP A 29 -0.48 -12.18 -2.23
N TRP A 30 0.78 -12.51 -2.55
CA TRP A 30 1.77 -12.90 -1.56
C TRP A 30 2.43 -11.69 -0.88
N LEU A 31 2.41 -11.65 0.45
CA LEU A 31 2.87 -10.54 1.29
C LEU A 31 3.95 -10.99 2.28
N ASP A 32 4.91 -10.10 2.57
CA ASP A 32 5.80 -10.25 3.72
C ASP A 32 5.06 -10.05 5.04
N ARG A 33 5.60 -10.59 6.14
CA ARG A 33 5.07 -10.39 7.50
C ARG A 33 4.90 -8.91 7.84
N THR A 34 5.86 -8.05 7.49
CA THR A 34 5.79 -6.60 7.74
C THR A 34 4.67 -5.93 6.94
N CYS A 35 4.50 -6.31 5.68
CA CYS A 35 3.45 -5.76 4.82
C CYS A 35 2.06 -6.25 5.26
N LEU A 36 1.97 -7.52 5.68
CA LEU A 36 0.76 -8.10 6.24
C LEU A 36 0.36 -7.41 7.55
N LEU A 37 1.31 -7.21 8.47
CA LEU A 37 1.09 -6.49 9.72
C LEU A 37 0.59 -5.06 9.45
N PHE A 38 1.23 -4.34 8.52
CA PHE A 38 0.79 -3.01 8.12
C PHE A 38 -0.66 -2.98 7.59
N LEU A 39 -1.02 -3.94 6.73
CA LEU A 39 -2.38 -4.06 6.20
C LEU A 39 -3.39 -4.39 7.29
N ILE A 40 -3.04 -5.28 8.22
CA ILE A 40 -3.88 -5.62 9.39
C ILE A 40 -4.09 -4.37 10.24
N CYS A 41 -3.02 -3.67 10.62
CA CYS A 41 -3.11 -2.44 11.40
C CYS A 41 -3.97 -1.37 10.70
N THR A 42 -3.79 -1.19 9.40
CA THR A 42 -4.57 -0.24 8.58
C THR A 42 -6.05 -0.62 8.55
N THR A 43 -6.35 -1.92 8.41
CA THR A 43 -7.73 -2.44 8.40
C THR A 43 -8.39 -2.28 9.76
N ILE A 44 -7.67 -2.55 10.85
CA ILE A 44 -8.15 -2.33 12.22
C ILE A 44 -8.43 -0.85 12.46
N LEU A 45 -7.51 0.04 12.06
CA LEU A 45 -7.70 1.48 12.20
C LEU A 45 -8.92 1.97 11.42
N PHE A 46 -9.09 1.49 10.19
CA PHE A 46 -10.27 1.79 9.38
C PHE A 46 -11.56 1.28 10.05
N GLY A 47 -11.59 0.03 10.49
CA GLY A 47 -12.74 -0.56 11.18
C GLY A 47 -13.10 0.17 12.48
N LEU A 48 -12.11 0.55 13.28
CA LEU A 48 -12.30 1.37 14.48
C LEU A 48 -12.85 2.75 14.12
N SER A 49 -12.31 3.42 13.09
CA SER A 49 -12.84 4.72 12.64
C SER A 49 -14.31 4.61 12.20
N TYR A 50 -14.67 3.55 11.48
CA TYR A 50 -16.04 3.33 11.04
C TYR A 50 -16.98 3.03 12.22
N TYR A 51 -16.52 2.24 13.18
CA TYR A 51 -17.25 2.00 14.43
C TYR A 51 -17.49 3.31 15.20
N PHE A 52 -16.46 4.15 15.38
CA PHE A 52 -16.62 5.43 16.07
C PHE A 52 -17.50 6.43 15.31
N MET A 53 -17.51 6.40 13.97
CA MET A 53 -18.51 7.16 13.21
C MET A 53 -19.94 6.72 13.57
N ASN A 54 -20.19 5.41 13.67
CA ASN A 54 -21.48 4.89 14.09
C ASN A 54 -21.87 5.38 15.50
N VAL A 55 -20.92 5.39 16.44
CA VAL A 55 -21.14 5.93 17.79
C VAL A 55 -21.47 7.42 17.74
N MET A 56 -20.70 8.22 16.99
CA MET A 56 -20.97 9.66 16.89
C MET A 56 -22.28 9.97 16.18
N ALA A 57 -22.69 9.16 15.19
CA ALA A 57 -24.01 9.28 14.57
C ALA A 57 -25.15 8.97 15.57
N ASN A 58 -24.99 7.98 16.45
CA ASN A 58 -25.93 7.73 17.54
C ASN A 58 -26.01 8.92 18.50
N VAL A 59 -24.85 9.50 18.88
CA VAL A 59 -24.79 10.68 19.75
C VAL A 59 -25.47 11.88 19.10
N ALA A 60 -25.19 12.15 17.83
CA ALA A 60 -25.80 13.25 17.09
C ALA A 60 -27.32 13.08 16.95
N SER A 61 -27.79 11.84 16.78
CA SER A 61 -29.21 11.50 16.76
C SER A 61 -29.89 11.80 18.09
N GLN A 62 -29.30 11.38 19.21
CA GLN A 62 -29.84 11.67 20.54
C GLN A 62 -29.84 13.17 20.84
N ARG A 63 -28.78 13.90 20.46
CA ARG A 63 -28.71 15.37 20.61
C ARG A 63 -29.78 16.09 19.78
N SER A 64 -30.00 15.64 18.55
CA SER A 64 -31.00 16.24 17.66
C SER A 64 -32.43 16.01 18.18
N LYS A 65 -32.69 14.85 18.79
CA LYS A 65 -33.98 14.55 19.43
C LYS A 65 -34.32 15.53 20.56
N LEU A 66 -33.34 15.85 21.42
CA LEU A 66 -33.54 16.79 22.53
C LEU A 66 -34.01 18.17 22.05
N ILE A 67 -33.49 18.62 20.90
CA ILE A 67 -33.87 19.88 20.29
C ILE A 67 -35.29 19.80 19.72
N GLU A 68 -35.62 18.73 18.99
CA GLU A 68 -36.98 18.53 18.47
C GLU A 68 -38.03 18.48 19.59
N ASP A 69 -37.76 17.72 20.67
CA ASP A 69 -38.64 17.61 21.83
C ASP A 69 -38.83 18.98 22.51
N SER A 70 -37.81 19.85 22.51
CA SER A 70 -37.88 21.19 23.09
C SER A 70 -38.67 22.20 22.23
N LEU A 71 -38.60 22.07 20.91
CA LEU A 71 -39.28 22.96 19.96
C LEU A 71 -40.69 22.48 19.61
N GLY A 72 -41.02 21.21 19.87
CA GLY A 72 -42.29 20.59 19.51
C GLY A 72 -42.51 20.42 18.01
N GLN A 73 -41.49 20.68 17.20
CA GLN A 73 -41.53 20.65 15.74
C GLN A 73 -40.15 20.32 15.14
N ARG A 74 -40.15 19.60 14.01
CA ARG A 74 -38.97 19.45 13.15
C ARG A 74 -38.72 20.70 12.32
N PHE A 75 -37.50 21.19 12.36
CA PHE A 75 -37.04 22.30 11.53
C PHE A 75 -36.06 21.80 10.48
N THR A 76 -36.31 22.11 9.21
CA THR A 76 -35.37 21.86 8.11
C THR A 76 -34.73 23.18 7.72
N LEU A 77 -33.40 23.18 7.54
CA LEU A 77 -32.71 24.40 7.11
C LEU A 77 -33.02 24.69 5.64
N PRO A 78 -33.12 25.98 5.25
CA PRO A 78 -33.21 26.33 3.85
C PRO A 78 -31.95 25.90 3.11
N ASP A 79 -32.13 25.23 1.98
CA ASP A 79 -31.05 24.76 1.12
C ASP A 79 -31.38 25.08 -0.33
N VAL A 80 -30.43 25.72 -1.01
CA VAL A 80 -30.60 26.22 -2.37
C VAL A 80 -31.00 25.10 -3.34
N PHE A 81 -30.42 23.91 -3.25
CA PHE A 81 -30.76 22.82 -4.17
C PHE A 81 -32.06 22.13 -3.79
N PHE A 82 -32.56 22.29 -2.56
CA PHE A 82 -33.88 21.78 -2.20
C PHE A 82 -35.00 22.55 -2.92
N GLU A 83 -34.75 23.79 -3.31
CA GLU A 83 -35.69 24.61 -4.09
C GLU A 83 -35.70 24.21 -5.57
N PHE A 84 -34.55 23.77 -6.11
CA PHE A 84 -34.42 23.42 -7.55
C PHE A 84 -34.65 21.94 -7.86
N ILE A 85 -34.26 21.03 -6.96
CA ILE A 85 -34.37 19.59 -7.16
C ILE A 85 -35.61 19.07 -6.45
N GLY A 86 -36.48 18.37 -7.18
CA GLY A 86 -37.68 17.73 -6.63
C GLY A 86 -37.36 16.68 -5.57
N TYR A 87 -38.30 16.49 -4.63
CA TYR A 87 -38.17 15.46 -3.60
C TYR A 87 -38.40 14.07 -4.19
N VAL A 88 -37.46 13.16 -3.93
CA VAL A 88 -37.56 11.75 -4.27
C VAL A 88 -37.72 10.94 -2.98
N ASN A 89 -38.73 10.07 -2.91
CA ASN A 89 -38.97 9.21 -1.76
C ASN A 89 -38.62 7.75 -2.07
N LEU A 90 -37.42 7.54 -2.62
CA LEU A 90 -36.89 6.23 -2.97
C LEU A 90 -35.56 6.03 -2.26
N LEU A 91 -35.66 5.75 -0.96
CA LEU A 91 -34.50 5.73 -0.07
C LEU A 91 -33.45 4.68 -0.48
N TRP A 92 -33.88 3.55 -1.02
CA TRP A 92 -32.99 2.50 -1.55
C TRP A 92 -32.11 2.99 -2.71
N MET A 93 -32.43 4.10 -3.37
CA MET A 93 -31.62 4.62 -4.47
C MET A 93 -30.25 5.10 -3.99
N THR A 94 -30.12 5.72 -2.81
CA THR A 94 -28.80 6.14 -2.31
C THR A 94 -27.89 4.93 -2.11
N ASP A 95 -28.43 3.87 -1.53
CA ASP A 95 -27.68 2.65 -1.22
C ASP A 95 -27.40 1.84 -2.51
N MET A 96 -28.28 1.94 -3.52
CA MET A 96 -28.01 1.43 -4.86
C MET A 96 -26.80 2.14 -5.48
N PHE A 97 -26.70 3.48 -5.39
CA PHE A 97 -25.54 4.20 -5.90
C PHE A 97 -24.25 3.81 -5.17
N ASP A 98 -24.32 3.55 -3.85
CA ASP A 98 -23.18 3.01 -3.10
C ASP A 98 -22.73 1.68 -3.69
N ALA A 99 -23.65 0.75 -3.91
CA ALA A 99 -23.35 -0.54 -4.51
C ALA A 99 -22.79 -0.40 -5.94
N LEU A 100 -23.37 0.48 -6.76
CA LEU A 100 -22.94 0.75 -8.14
C LEU A 100 -21.53 1.36 -8.21
N MET A 101 -21.09 2.09 -7.18
CA MET A 101 -19.71 2.60 -7.10
C MET A 101 -18.76 1.56 -6.47
N PHE A 102 -19.20 0.88 -5.42
CA PHE A 102 -18.36 -0.01 -4.62
C PHE A 102 -18.04 -1.31 -5.36
N VAL A 103 -19.03 -1.96 -5.99
CA VAL A 103 -18.85 -3.25 -6.68
C VAL A 103 -17.82 -3.14 -7.83
N PRO A 104 -17.92 -2.18 -8.77
CA PRO A 104 -16.91 -2.02 -9.81
C PRO A 104 -15.53 -1.66 -9.24
N THR A 105 -15.48 -0.88 -8.16
CA THR A 105 -14.21 -0.54 -7.49
C THR A 105 -13.55 -1.77 -6.88
N VAL A 106 -14.32 -2.66 -6.25
CA VAL A 106 -13.82 -3.96 -5.76
C VAL A 106 -13.30 -4.81 -6.94
N LEU A 107 -14.03 -4.89 -8.05
CA LEU A 107 -13.57 -5.60 -9.24
C LEU A 107 -12.27 -5.01 -9.82
N LEU A 108 -12.14 -3.69 -9.83
CA LEU A 108 -10.90 -3.01 -10.21
C LEU A 108 -9.76 -3.39 -9.26
N VAL A 109 -9.98 -3.37 -7.95
CA VAL A 109 -8.98 -3.77 -6.94
C VAL A 109 -8.52 -5.21 -7.16
N LEU A 110 -9.46 -6.14 -7.32
CA LEU A 110 -9.18 -7.57 -7.49
C LEU A 110 -8.42 -7.86 -8.80
N SER A 111 -8.70 -7.09 -9.86
CA SER A 111 -8.05 -7.24 -11.18
C SER A 111 -6.74 -6.45 -11.31
N HIS A 112 -6.49 -5.48 -10.44
CA HIS A 112 -5.30 -4.63 -10.51
C HIS A 112 -4.02 -5.42 -10.22
N GLU A 113 -2.91 -5.05 -10.86
CA GLU A 113 -1.62 -5.72 -10.66
C GLU A 113 -1.05 -5.55 -9.25
N ARG A 114 -1.49 -4.50 -8.56
CA ARG A 114 -1.02 -4.12 -7.22
C ARG A 114 -2.23 -3.92 -6.30
N PRO A 115 -2.99 -4.97 -5.97
CA PRO A 115 -4.24 -4.85 -5.23
C PRO A 115 -4.00 -4.20 -3.86
N TRP A 116 -2.95 -4.61 -3.16
CA TRP A 116 -2.62 -4.12 -1.82
C TRP A 116 -2.26 -2.64 -1.76
N ARG A 117 -1.67 -2.08 -2.83
CA ARG A 117 -1.43 -0.64 -2.92
C ARG A 117 -2.73 0.14 -3.01
N VAL A 118 -3.66 -0.35 -3.83
CA VAL A 118 -4.98 0.27 -4.00
C VAL A 118 -5.76 0.18 -2.70
N VAL A 119 -5.82 -1.00 -2.09
CA VAL A 119 -6.48 -1.23 -0.79
C VAL A 119 -5.89 -0.35 0.30
N SER A 120 -4.56 -0.30 0.44
CA SER A 120 -3.92 0.54 1.47
C SER A 120 -4.27 2.02 1.29
N ARG A 121 -4.23 2.53 0.06
CA ARG A 121 -4.57 3.92 -0.22
C ARG A 121 -6.05 4.23 -0.02
N LEU A 122 -6.92 3.30 -0.41
CA LEU A 122 -8.36 3.41 -0.18
C LEU A 122 -8.68 3.44 1.31
N LEU A 123 -8.19 2.47 2.08
CA LEU A 123 -8.44 2.38 3.52
C LEU A 123 -7.87 3.56 4.31
N LEU A 124 -6.66 4.02 3.97
CA LEU A 124 -6.05 5.17 4.65
C LEU A 124 -6.76 6.49 4.30
N ALA A 125 -7.11 6.71 3.03
CA ALA A 125 -7.81 7.92 2.61
C ALA A 125 -9.21 7.99 3.22
N TRP A 126 -9.94 6.87 3.18
CA TRP A 126 -11.25 6.78 3.80
C TRP A 126 -11.14 6.87 5.33
N GLY A 127 -10.20 6.16 5.96
CA GLY A 127 -9.97 6.25 7.40
C GLY A 127 -9.68 7.68 7.86
N LEU A 128 -8.84 8.43 7.13
CA LEU A 128 -8.56 9.83 7.42
C LEU A 128 -9.82 10.70 7.30
N ALA A 129 -10.59 10.52 6.22
CA ALA A 129 -11.84 11.23 6.04
C ALA A 129 -12.86 10.90 7.16
N SER A 130 -12.97 9.63 7.55
CA SER A 130 -13.79 9.17 8.66
C SER A 130 -13.37 9.80 10.00
N LEU A 131 -12.06 9.93 10.26
CA LEU A 131 -11.56 10.60 11.47
C LEU A 131 -11.97 12.08 11.52
N ILE A 132 -11.88 12.78 10.39
CA ILE A 132 -12.36 14.17 10.27
C ILE A 132 -13.87 14.22 10.50
N ARG A 133 -14.63 13.26 9.96
CA ARG A 133 -16.08 13.19 10.13
C ARG A 133 -16.49 12.93 11.58
N ILE A 134 -15.77 12.04 12.30
CA ILE A 134 -16.01 11.79 13.73
C ILE A 134 -15.95 13.10 14.52
N THR A 135 -14.93 13.93 14.27
CA THR A 135 -14.79 15.19 15.01
C THR A 135 -15.86 16.21 14.64
N THR A 136 -16.26 16.32 13.37
CA THR A 136 -17.32 17.26 12.95
C THR A 136 -18.69 16.88 13.51
N VAL A 137 -19.08 15.60 13.40
CA VAL A 137 -20.36 15.09 13.94
C VAL A 137 -20.40 15.20 15.47
N ALA A 138 -19.27 14.94 16.14
CA ALA A 138 -19.18 15.03 17.60
C ALA A 138 -19.41 16.46 18.11
N ILE A 139 -18.93 17.48 17.38
CA ILE A 139 -18.99 18.87 17.83
C ILE A 139 -20.40 19.44 17.58
N THR A 140 -20.89 19.36 16.34
CA THR A 140 -22.13 20.03 15.93
C THR A 140 -23.10 19.05 15.29
N SER A 141 -24.29 18.92 15.90
CA SER A 141 -25.42 18.17 15.35
C SER A 141 -26.42 19.16 14.75
N VAL A 142 -26.74 18.99 13.48
CA VAL A 142 -27.71 19.83 12.77
C VAL A 142 -29.01 19.03 12.54
N PRO A 143 -30.17 19.70 12.46
CA PRO A 143 -31.44 18.99 12.30
C PRO A 143 -31.52 18.33 10.93
N ASP A 144 -32.13 17.15 10.89
CA ASP A 144 -32.12 16.29 9.71
C ASP A 144 -33.01 16.84 8.58
N PRO A 145 -32.55 16.86 7.32
CA PRO A 145 -33.38 17.27 6.18
C PRO A 145 -34.46 16.24 5.81
N ARG A 146 -34.33 14.99 6.26
CA ARG A 146 -35.21 13.90 5.87
C ARG A 146 -36.46 13.86 6.75
N PRO A 147 -37.67 13.76 6.16
CA PRO A 147 -38.89 13.64 6.94
C PRO A 147 -39.02 12.29 7.64
N THR A 148 -38.47 11.22 7.04
CA THR A 148 -38.61 9.82 7.49
C THR A 148 -37.42 9.30 8.32
N CYS A 149 -36.57 10.18 8.85
CA CYS A 149 -35.45 9.75 9.69
C CYS A 149 -35.92 9.13 11.01
N GLU A 150 -35.14 8.19 11.54
CA GLU A 150 -35.40 7.54 12.83
C GLU A 150 -34.38 7.96 13.89
N TYR A 151 -34.81 8.11 15.14
CA TYR A 151 -33.93 8.44 16.25
C TYR A 151 -33.27 7.19 16.83
N ALA A 152 -31.97 7.25 17.12
CA ALA A 152 -31.25 6.15 17.75
C ALA A 152 -31.74 5.94 19.20
N VAL A 153 -32.33 4.77 19.46
CA VAL A 153 -32.80 4.34 20.79
C VAL A 153 -31.84 3.31 21.37
N GLY A 154 -31.40 3.49 22.62
CA GLY A 154 -30.54 2.55 23.33
C GLY A 154 -29.11 3.04 23.54
N ASN A 155 -28.18 2.10 23.70
CA ASN A 155 -26.78 2.40 24.00
C ASN A 155 -26.04 2.89 22.74
N VAL A 156 -25.42 4.06 22.82
CA VAL A 156 -24.71 4.70 21.71
C VAL A 156 -23.54 3.86 21.15
N PHE A 157 -22.98 2.96 21.94
CA PHE A 157 -21.86 2.11 21.53
C PHE A 157 -22.28 0.86 20.77
N SER A 158 -23.45 0.29 21.08
CA SER A 158 -23.89 -1.00 20.51
C SER A 158 -25.02 -0.88 19.49
N THR A 159 -25.66 0.28 19.39
CA THR A 159 -26.83 0.47 18.52
C THR A 159 -26.41 0.69 17.07
N PHE A 160 -26.95 -0.14 16.18
CA PHE A 160 -26.78 -0.02 14.73
C PHE A 160 -28.15 0.23 14.09
N THR A 161 -28.39 1.46 13.66
CA THR A 161 -29.62 1.92 13.04
C THR A 161 -29.23 2.56 11.71
N LEU A 162 -29.89 2.17 10.63
CA LEU A 162 -29.75 2.85 9.35
C LEU A 162 -30.55 4.16 9.39
N HIS A 163 -30.19 5.14 8.57
CA HIS A 163 -31.03 6.33 8.33
C HIS A 163 -31.39 7.14 9.59
N ARG A 164 -30.39 7.36 10.45
CA ARG A 164 -30.56 8.10 11.70
C ARG A 164 -30.75 9.59 11.45
N CYS A 165 -31.65 10.20 12.22
CA CYS A 165 -31.73 11.65 12.29
C CYS A 165 -30.43 12.25 12.82
N GLY A 166 -29.99 13.38 12.29
CA GLY A 166 -28.94 14.22 12.87
C GLY A 166 -27.51 13.85 12.45
N ASP A 167 -27.33 12.79 11.66
CA ASP A 167 -26.04 12.43 11.04
C ASP A 167 -25.85 13.16 9.70
N ALA A 168 -25.81 14.50 9.74
CA ALA A 168 -25.79 15.30 8.52
C ALA A 168 -24.37 15.74 8.10
N ILE A 169 -23.42 16.01 9.00
CA ILE A 169 -22.14 16.66 8.65
C ILE A 169 -20.94 15.70 8.64
N TYR A 170 -20.26 15.44 7.52
CA TYR A 170 -20.65 15.63 6.12
C TYR A 170 -21.07 14.27 5.54
N SER A 171 -21.56 14.24 4.30
CA SER A 171 -22.23 13.04 3.75
C SER A 171 -21.31 11.81 3.62
N GLY A 172 -21.72 10.71 4.25
CA GLY A 172 -21.03 9.41 4.17
C GLY A 172 -21.14 8.76 2.80
N HIS A 173 -22.33 8.71 2.20
CA HIS A 173 -22.56 8.20 0.84
C HIS A 173 -21.71 8.94 -0.20
N THR A 174 -21.72 10.28 -0.14
CA THR A 174 -20.93 11.10 -1.06
C THR A 174 -19.44 10.86 -0.91
N LEU A 175 -18.95 10.68 0.34
CA LEU A 175 -17.56 10.31 0.60
C LEU A 175 -17.18 9.01 -0.12
N ILE A 176 -18.04 7.98 -0.06
CA ILE A 176 -17.83 6.71 -0.76
C ILE A 176 -17.74 6.94 -2.27
N PHE A 177 -18.67 7.70 -2.85
CA PHE A 177 -18.68 8.01 -4.28
C PHE A 177 -17.39 8.66 -4.73
N VAL A 178 -16.97 9.72 -4.04
CA VAL A 178 -15.78 10.49 -4.43
C VAL A 178 -14.51 9.67 -4.22
N ILE A 179 -14.36 8.93 -3.12
CA ILE A 179 -13.19 8.05 -2.91
C ILE A 179 -13.12 6.98 -4.01
N CYS A 180 -14.24 6.33 -4.34
CA CYS A 180 -14.27 5.35 -5.42
C CYS A 180 -13.90 6.00 -6.76
N ALA A 181 -14.43 7.18 -7.09
CA ALA A 181 -14.07 7.92 -8.29
C ALA A 181 -12.57 8.28 -8.32
N MET A 182 -11.97 8.63 -7.17
CA MET A 182 -10.52 8.87 -7.04
C MET A 182 -9.68 7.61 -7.26
N VAL A 183 -10.18 6.43 -6.82
CA VAL A 183 -9.56 5.13 -7.12
C VAL A 183 -9.56 4.89 -8.63
N TRP A 184 -10.70 5.09 -9.29
CA TRP A 184 -10.81 4.97 -10.75
C TRP A 184 -9.91 5.97 -11.49
N ALA A 185 -9.81 7.21 -11.02
CA ALA A 185 -8.92 8.21 -11.61
C ALA A 185 -7.43 7.84 -11.45
N SER A 186 -7.07 7.17 -10.35
CA SER A 186 -5.68 6.88 -10.01
C SER A 186 -5.17 5.54 -10.55
N PHE A 187 -6.04 4.53 -10.65
CA PHE A 187 -5.65 3.14 -10.87
C PHE A 187 -6.31 2.46 -12.08
N ALA A 188 -7.26 3.11 -12.75
CA ALA A 188 -7.83 2.54 -13.96
C ALA A 188 -6.78 2.36 -15.06
N PRO A 189 -6.90 1.32 -15.90
CA PRO A 189 -6.01 1.11 -17.03
C PRO A 189 -6.11 2.30 -18.00
N LYS A 190 -4.97 2.75 -18.54
CA LYS A 190 -4.92 3.90 -19.47
C LYS A 190 -5.45 3.58 -20.89
N THR A 191 -6.12 2.45 -21.07
CA THR A 191 -6.79 2.05 -22.31
C THR A 191 -8.04 2.89 -22.54
N TRP A 192 -8.57 2.91 -23.77
CA TRP A 192 -9.81 3.62 -24.07
C TRP A 192 -10.97 3.13 -23.19
N VAL A 193 -11.11 1.80 -23.02
CA VAL A 193 -12.11 1.20 -22.11
C VAL A 193 -11.92 1.68 -20.68
N GLY A 194 -10.68 1.70 -20.16
CA GLY A 194 -10.43 2.16 -18.80
C GLY A 194 -10.76 3.64 -18.60
N ARG A 195 -10.44 4.50 -19.58
CA ARG A 195 -10.83 5.93 -19.55
C ARG A 195 -12.35 6.11 -19.57
N SER A 196 -13.05 5.34 -20.40
CA SER A 196 -14.52 5.37 -20.46
C SER A 196 -15.15 4.91 -19.14
N LEU A 197 -14.62 3.86 -18.51
CA LEU A 197 -15.08 3.41 -17.19
C LEU A 197 -14.80 4.44 -16.09
N THR A 198 -13.64 5.11 -16.11
CA THR A 198 -13.35 6.21 -15.19
C THR A 198 -14.32 7.38 -15.39
N ALA A 199 -14.61 7.77 -16.63
CA ALA A 199 -15.60 8.80 -16.92
C ALA A 199 -17.00 8.40 -16.42
N PHE A 200 -17.38 7.13 -16.62
CA PHE A 200 -18.64 6.59 -16.10
C PHE A 200 -18.68 6.60 -14.57
N ALA A 201 -17.59 6.26 -13.88
CA ALA A 201 -17.50 6.34 -12.42
C ALA A 201 -17.65 7.78 -11.90
N TRP A 202 -17.09 8.78 -12.60
CA TRP A 202 -17.32 10.19 -12.28
C TRP A 202 -18.76 10.63 -12.53
N ALA A 203 -19.38 10.18 -13.64
CA ALA A 203 -20.78 10.45 -13.91
C ALA A 203 -21.70 9.86 -12.84
N LEU A 204 -21.45 8.62 -12.41
CA LEU A 204 -22.16 7.99 -11.29
C LEU A 204 -21.93 8.73 -9.97
N CYS A 205 -20.71 9.21 -9.71
CA CYS A 205 -20.40 10.01 -8.52
C CYS A 205 -21.23 11.30 -8.45
N ILE A 206 -21.31 12.03 -9.57
CA ILE A 206 -22.11 13.26 -9.68
C ILE A 206 -23.61 12.92 -9.56
N ALA A 207 -24.10 11.92 -10.29
CA ALA A 207 -25.51 11.51 -10.25
C ALA A 207 -25.92 11.02 -8.85
N GLY A 208 -25.08 10.23 -8.19
CA GLY A 208 -25.29 9.77 -6.81
C GLY A 208 -25.30 10.93 -5.82
N SER A 209 -24.39 11.91 -5.97
CA SER A 209 -24.38 13.13 -5.14
C SER A 209 -25.68 13.92 -5.28
N LEU A 210 -26.19 14.08 -6.50
CA LEU A 210 -27.49 14.73 -6.75
C LEU A 210 -28.65 13.92 -6.19
N MET A 211 -28.59 12.58 -6.27
CA MET A 211 -29.60 11.69 -5.68
C MET A 211 -29.66 11.80 -4.16
N VAL A 212 -28.52 11.94 -3.48
CA VAL A 212 -28.45 12.18 -2.04
C VAL A 212 -29.19 13.47 -1.65
N ILE A 213 -29.03 14.54 -2.44
CA ILE A 213 -29.74 15.81 -2.26
C ILE A 213 -31.24 15.66 -2.56
N ALA A 214 -31.59 14.96 -3.65
CA ALA A 214 -32.98 14.72 -4.08
C ALA A 214 -33.78 13.92 -3.05
N ASN A 215 -33.16 12.91 -2.43
CA ASN A 215 -33.75 12.11 -1.36
C ASN A 215 -33.82 12.85 -0.02
N ARG A 216 -33.31 14.09 0.05
CA ARG A 216 -33.13 14.85 1.30
C ARG A 216 -32.38 14.04 2.35
N ALA A 217 -31.44 13.21 1.89
CA ALA A 217 -30.64 12.38 2.78
C ALA A 217 -29.58 13.22 3.51
N HIS A 218 -29.08 14.26 2.84
CA HIS A 218 -28.16 15.25 3.37
C HIS A 218 -28.44 16.62 2.76
N TYR A 219 -27.97 17.69 3.42
CA TYR A 219 -27.96 19.01 2.82
C TYR A 219 -26.90 19.10 1.73
N THR A 220 -27.03 20.09 0.85
CA THR A 220 -26.05 20.34 -0.22
C THR A 220 -24.68 20.67 0.36
N ILE A 221 -24.63 21.40 1.48
CA ILE A 221 -23.35 21.71 2.14
C ILE A 221 -22.62 20.44 2.57
N ASP A 222 -23.33 19.42 3.03
CA ASP A 222 -22.74 18.14 3.45
C ASP A 222 -22.16 17.37 2.26
N VAL A 223 -22.81 17.46 1.10
CA VAL A 223 -22.33 16.90 -0.16
C VAL A 223 -21.08 17.66 -0.63
N LEU A 224 -21.10 19.00 -0.61
CA LEU A 224 -19.95 19.83 -0.98
C LEU A 224 -18.72 19.58 -0.08
N LEU A 225 -18.94 19.50 1.24
CA LEU A 225 -17.87 19.17 2.19
C LEU A 225 -17.25 17.81 1.88
N ALA A 226 -18.05 16.79 1.53
CA ALA A 226 -17.53 15.51 1.09
C ALA A 226 -16.67 15.64 -0.18
N TRP A 227 -17.10 16.45 -1.16
CA TRP A 227 -16.35 16.75 -2.38
C TRP A 227 -15.01 17.47 -2.13
N TYR A 228 -14.85 18.19 -1.01
CA TYR A 228 -13.58 18.81 -0.63
C TYR A 228 -12.69 17.89 0.19
N ILE A 229 -13.26 17.24 1.20
CA ILE A 229 -12.52 16.41 2.14
C ILE A 229 -12.03 15.12 1.47
N ALA A 230 -12.84 14.45 0.65
CA ALA A 230 -12.44 13.16 0.08
C ALA A 230 -11.20 13.26 -0.82
N PRO A 231 -11.13 14.16 -1.82
CA PRO A 231 -9.92 14.34 -2.62
C PRO A 231 -8.76 14.86 -1.76
N GLY A 232 -9.02 15.76 -0.80
CA GLY A 232 -8.02 16.25 0.15
C GLY A 232 -7.37 15.12 0.94
N SER A 233 -8.16 14.22 1.53
CA SER A 233 -7.68 13.03 2.21
C SER A 233 -6.93 12.09 1.27
N TRP A 234 -7.42 11.89 0.04
CA TRP A 234 -6.76 11.07 -0.97
C TRP A 234 -5.34 11.55 -1.31
N TYR A 235 -5.20 12.85 -1.60
CA TYR A 235 -3.91 13.45 -1.94
C TYR A 235 -2.98 13.58 -0.71
N THR A 236 -3.53 13.84 0.47
CA THR A 236 -2.74 13.86 1.72
C THR A 236 -2.11 12.50 1.99
N VAL A 237 -2.90 11.43 1.88
CA VAL A 237 -2.38 10.05 1.99
C VAL A 237 -1.39 9.74 0.88
N ALA A 238 -1.64 10.19 -0.36
CA ALA A 238 -0.71 10.02 -1.47
C ALA A 238 0.66 10.66 -1.19
N TRP A 239 0.64 11.88 -0.65
CA TRP A 239 1.83 12.64 -0.32
C TRP A 239 2.61 11.95 0.82
N PHE A 240 1.94 11.59 1.90
CA PHE A 240 2.57 10.89 3.02
C PHE A 240 3.14 9.53 2.57
N TRP A 241 2.41 8.80 1.74
CA TRP A 241 2.85 7.54 1.17
C TRP A 241 4.14 7.71 0.36
N TYR A 242 4.21 8.70 -0.52
CA TYR A 242 5.41 8.95 -1.32
C TYR A 242 6.65 9.21 -0.44
N TRP A 243 6.53 10.07 0.56
CA TRP A 243 7.65 10.48 1.41
C TRP A 243 8.11 9.40 2.39
N HIS A 244 7.18 8.64 2.97
CA HIS A 244 7.49 7.68 4.03
C HIS A 244 7.65 6.25 3.53
N VAL A 245 7.00 5.90 2.41
CA VAL A 245 7.01 4.55 1.84
C VAL A 245 7.92 4.51 0.62
N THR A 246 7.58 5.25 -0.43
CA THR A 246 8.29 5.20 -1.72
C THR A 246 9.73 5.70 -1.60
N ARG A 247 9.96 6.92 -1.09
CA ARG A 247 11.31 7.53 -1.02
C ARG A 247 12.26 6.80 -0.07
N LYS A 248 11.74 6.20 1.01
CA LYS A 248 12.54 5.47 2.01
C LYS A 248 12.67 3.97 1.70
N GLY A 249 12.13 3.50 0.57
CA GLY A 249 12.16 2.09 0.20
C GLY A 249 11.49 1.17 1.21
N ARG A 250 10.45 1.64 1.92
CA ARG A 250 9.69 0.82 2.89
C ARG A 250 8.53 0.14 2.17
N LEU A 251 8.07 -1.00 2.69
CA LEU A 251 6.92 -1.75 2.16
C LEU A 251 7.00 -2.00 0.64
N LEU A 252 8.21 -2.32 0.14
CA LEU A 252 8.50 -2.46 -1.29
C LEU A 252 7.56 -3.42 -2.01
N ARG A 253 7.09 -4.48 -1.33
CA ARG A 253 6.14 -5.44 -1.91
C ARG A 253 4.73 -4.92 -2.12
N ILE A 254 4.33 -3.90 -1.37
CA ILE A 254 3.06 -3.18 -1.62
C ILE A 254 3.28 -2.17 -2.75
N GLU A 255 4.41 -1.45 -2.74
CA GLU A 255 4.67 -0.35 -3.69
C GLU A 255 4.96 -0.85 -5.12
N PHE A 256 5.79 -1.88 -5.23
CA PHE A 256 6.29 -2.44 -6.48
C PHE A 256 5.81 -3.89 -6.65
N PRO A 257 5.31 -4.26 -7.84
CA PRO A 257 5.03 -5.64 -8.14
C PRO A 257 6.35 -6.39 -8.16
N VAL A 258 6.31 -7.67 -7.81
CA VAL A 258 7.45 -8.60 -7.88
C VAL A 258 8.20 -8.52 -9.23
N GLU A 259 7.51 -8.06 -10.27
CA GLU A 259 8.01 -7.88 -11.63
C GLU A 259 8.89 -6.65 -11.88
N VAL A 260 9.03 -5.74 -10.92
CA VAL A 260 10.14 -4.77 -10.96
C VAL A 260 11.49 -5.49 -10.83
N GLY A 261 11.48 -6.77 -10.41
CA GLY A 261 12.59 -7.72 -10.59
C GLY A 261 12.39 -8.82 -11.66
N ARG A 262 11.23 -8.92 -12.34
CA ARG A 262 10.94 -9.97 -13.35
C ARG A 262 9.90 -9.53 -14.39
N HIS A 263 10.36 -9.23 -15.60
CA HIS A 263 9.66 -9.22 -16.89
C HIS A 263 8.11 -9.25 -16.86
N ARG A 264 7.45 -8.15 -17.28
CA ARG A 264 6.14 -8.29 -17.95
C ARG A 264 6.38 -9.01 -19.26
N ASP A 265 5.46 -9.86 -19.72
CA ASP A 265 5.64 -10.64 -20.97
C ASP A 265 5.90 -9.75 -22.23
N ALA A 266 5.64 -8.44 -22.15
CA ALA A 266 5.87 -7.45 -23.22
C ALA A 266 7.03 -6.44 -22.95
N ASP A 267 7.69 -6.46 -21.78
CA ASP A 267 8.78 -5.52 -21.47
C ASP A 267 10.13 -6.08 -21.98
N SER A 268 11.02 -5.28 -22.56
CA SER A 268 12.38 -5.77 -22.86
C SER A 268 13.21 -5.93 -21.58
N PRO A 269 14.21 -6.84 -21.54
CA PRO A 269 15.10 -7.03 -20.39
C PRO A 269 15.78 -5.73 -19.93
N GLU A 270 16.17 -4.88 -20.88
CA GLU A 270 16.79 -3.57 -20.62
C GLU A 270 15.85 -2.59 -19.93
N LYS A 271 14.56 -2.62 -20.28
CA LYS A 271 13.54 -1.73 -19.70
C LYS A 271 13.23 -2.10 -18.25
N CYS A 272 13.28 -3.39 -17.92
CA CYS A 272 13.23 -3.87 -16.53
C CYS A 272 14.50 -3.47 -15.76
N GLN A 273 15.67 -3.57 -16.38
CA GLN A 273 16.93 -3.20 -15.74
C GLN A 273 17.04 -1.69 -15.45
N ARG A 274 16.62 -0.83 -16.39
CA ARG A 274 16.54 0.62 -16.15
C ARG A 274 15.64 0.97 -14.96
N ARG A 275 14.46 0.35 -14.87
CA ARG A 275 13.54 0.58 -13.73
C ARG A 275 14.15 0.14 -12.40
N ARG A 276 14.89 -0.98 -12.38
CA ARG A 276 15.61 -1.42 -11.16
C ARG A 276 16.63 -0.37 -10.71
N VAL A 277 17.44 0.11 -11.65
CA VAL A 277 18.46 1.12 -11.38
C VAL A 277 17.83 2.45 -10.93
N GLU A 278 16.78 2.92 -11.60
CA GLU A 278 16.02 4.13 -11.21
C GLU A 278 15.41 4.03 -9.80
N LEU A 279 15.13 2.82 -9.33
CA LEU A 279 14.57 2.54 -8.02
C LEU A 279 15.63 2.23 -6.96
N GLY A 280 16.93 2.32 -7.30
CA GLY A 280 18.03 1.98 -6.39
C GLY A 280 18.03 0.50 -5.99
N LEU A 281 17.61 -0.38 -6.90
CA LEU A 281 17.59 -1.83 -6.69
C LEU A 281 18.69 -2.49 -7.53
N LEU A 282 19.36 -3.47 -6.92
CA LEU A 282 20.35 -4.32 -7.58
C LEU A 282 19.68 -5.27 -8.60
N PRO A 283 20.45 -5.92 -9.52
CA PRO A 283 19.90 -6.82 -10.54
C PRO A 283 19.08 -7.99 -9.99
N ASP A 284 19.42 -8.44 -8.78
CA ASP A 284 18.72 -9.48 -8.02
C ASP A 284 17.44 -8.98 -7.30
N GLY A 285 17.17 -7.67 -7.34
CA GLY A 285 16.02 -7.03 -6.70
C GLY A 285 16.25 -6.63 -5.24
N SER A 286 17.48 -6.78 -4.71
CA SER A 286 17.83 -6.32 -3.36
C SER A 286 18.00 -4.79 -3.33
N PRO A 287 17.72 -4.12 -2.19
CA PRO A 287 17.98 -2.69 -2.03
C PRO A 287 19.48 -2.40 -2.17
N TYR A 288 19.83 -1.37 -2.94
CA TYR A 288 21.21 -0.91 -3.04
C TYR A 288 21.64 -0.27 -1.71
N ASP A 289 22.40 -1.01 -0.91
CA ASP A 289 23.08 -0.50 0.28
C ASP A 289 24.54 -0.19 -0.06
N PRO A 290 24.92 1.08 -0.23
CA PRO A 290 26.30 1.45 -0.56
C PRO A 290 27.30 1.03 0.53
N VAL A 291 26.86 0.91 1.79
CA VAL A 291 27.71 0.49 2.91
C VAL A 291 27.96 -1.02 2.85
N ALA A 292 26.93 -1.83 2.56
CA ALA A 292 27.10 -3.28 2.41
C ALA A 292 27.99 -3.64 1.20
N VAL A 293 27.85 -2.91 0.08
CA VAL A 293 28.71 -3.08 -1.10
C VAL A 293 30.15 -2.72 -0.79
N TYR A 294 30.37 -1.60 -0.09
CA TYR A 294 31.70 -1.18 0.35
C TYR A 294 32.31 -2.19 1.33
N LEU A 295 31.57 -2.66 2.33
CA LEU A 295 32.05 -3.64 3.30
C LEU A 295 32.37 -5.00 2.67
N ASN A 296 31.59 -5.43 1.67
CA ASN A 296 31.87 -6.66 0.92
C ASN A 296 33.08 -6.50 -0.01
N ALA A 297 33.25 -5.33 -0.64
CA ALA A 297 34.43 -5.02 -1.44
C ALA A 297 35.69 -4.94 -0.57
N VAL A 298 35.59 -4.32 0.61
CA VAL A 298 36.68 -4.25 1.58
C VAL A 298 37.00 -5.64 2.13
N ARG A 299 36.01 -6.47 2.48
CA ARG A 299 36.25 -7.88 2.89
C ARG A 299 36.89 -8.71 1.78
N GLY A 300 36.46 -8.56 0.53
CA GLY A 300 37.05 -9.26 -0.61
C GLY A 300 38.47 -8.80 -0.96
N SER A 301 38.84 -7.57 -0.60
CA SER A 301 40.19 -7.02 -0.82
C SER A 301 41.22 -7.40 0.25
N VAL A 302 40.79 -7.94 1.40
CA VAL A 302 41.70 -8.31 2.50
C VAL A 302 42.28 -9.73 2.32
N GLU A 303 41.72 -10.58 1.47
CA GLU A 303 42.22 -11.94 1.22
C GLU A 303 43.24 -12.07 0.07
N MET A 304 43.61 -10.99 -0.61
CA MET A 304 44.71 -11.02 -1.58
C MET A 304 46.00 -10.52 -0.94
N THR A 305 46.70 -11.41 -0.23
CA THR A 305 48.15 -11.25 -0.05
C THR A 305 48.81 -11.23 -1.42
N PRO A 306 49.58 -10.18 -1.80
CA PRO A 306 50.23 -10.11 -3.09
C PRO A 306 51.30 -11.22 -3.21
N PRO A 307 51.45 -11.87 -4.38
CA PRO A 307 52.42 -12.93 -4.58
C PRO A 307 53.85 -12.37 -4.46
N THR A 308 54.72 -13.14 -3.81
CA THR A 308 56.10 -12.74 -3.54
C THR A 308 56.96 -12.83 -4.80
N LEU A 309 58.08 -12.11 -4.86
CA LEU A 309 58.99 -12.05 -6.01
C LEU A 309 59.51 -13.45 -6.45
N SER A 310 59.50 -14.44 -5.56
CA SER A 310 59.83 -15.84 -5.91
C SER A 310 58.76 -16.50 -6.78
N ASP A 311 57.48 -16.14 -6.59
CA ASP A 311 56.35 -16.75 -7.31
C ASP A 311 56.32 -16.30 -8.77
N ARG A 312 56.68 -15.04 -9.02
CA ARG A 312 56.82 -14.49 -10.39
C ARG A 312 57.99 -15.09 -11.16
N GLN A 313 59.08 -15.44 -10.47
CA GLN A 313 60.22 -16.11 -11.10
C GLN A 313 59.96 -17.59 -11.38
N ALA A 314 59.10 -18.24 -10.59
CA ALA A 314 58.64 -19.60 -10.84
C ALA A 314 57.68 -19.68 -12.03
N GLU A 315 56.74 -18.74 -12.18
CA GLU A 315 55.81 -18.69 -13.32
C GLU A 315 56.54 -18.42 -14.65
N SER A 316 57.54 -17.52 -14.66
CA SER A 316 58.34 -17.27 -15.87
C SER A 316 59.12 -18.52 -16.31
N ARG A 317 59.67 -19.29 -15.38
CA ARG A 317 60.38 -20.54 -15.70
C ARG A 317 59.44 -21.66 -16.15
N LEU A 318 58.20 -21.67 -15.65
CA LEU A 318 57.16 -22.63 -16.06
C LEU A 318 56.64 -22.34 -17.48
N MET A 319 56.62 -21.08 -17.91
CA MET A 319 56.25 -20.71 -19.29
C MET A 319 57.34 -21.10 -20.29
N ASP A 320 58.62 -20.80 -19.99
CA ASP A 320 59.75 -21.20 -20.85
C ASP A 320 59.85 -22.73 -20.99
N HIS A 321 59.60 -23.46 -19.90
CA HIS A 321 59.64 -24.93 -19.93
C HIS A 321 58.45 -25.54 -20.69
N ARG A 322 57.33 -24.81 -20.80
CA ARG A 322 56.12 -25.25 -21.50
C ARG A 322 56.21 -24.96 -23.01
N GLU A 323 56.87 -23.88 -23.40
CA GLU A 323 57.20 -23.61 -24.81
C GLU A 323 58.21 -24.62 -25.36
N GLN A 324 59.25 -24.97 -24.58
CA GLN A 324 60.21 -26.03 -24.98
C GLN A 324 59.55 -27.42 -25.12
N MET A 325 58.56 -27.74 -24.28
CA MET A 325 57.82 -29.01 -24.34
C MET A 325 56.80 -29.06 -25.49
N GLU A 326 56.35 -27.91 -26.01
CA GLU A 326 55.46 -27.82 -27.17
C GLU A 326 56.23 -27.92 -28.50
N GLU A 327 57.48 -27.47 -28.55
CA GLU A 327 58.39 -27.67 -29.70
C GLU A 327 58.85 -29.14 -29.85
N GLU A 328 59.12 -29.85 -28.75
CA GLU A 328 59.45 -31.30 -28.82
C GLU A 328 58.24 -32.16 -29.24
N LYS A 329 57.00 -31.71 -28.98
CA LYS A 329 55.78 -32.48 -29.29
C LYS A 329 55.35 -32.47 -30.75
N HIS A 330 55.89 -31.57 -31.59
CA HIS A 330 55.56 -31.52 -33.03
C HIS A 330 56.47 -32.40 -33.91
N GLY A 331 57.41 -33.16 -33.32
CA GLY A 331 58.44 -33.91 -34.05
C GLY A 331 58.22 -35.41 -34.29
N GLN A 332 57.22 -36.09 -33.70
CA GLN A 332 57.11 -37.56 -33.80
C GLN A 332 55.66 -38.08 -33.95
N SER A 333 55.48 -39.03 -34.87
CA SER A 333 54.28 -39.84 -35.13
C SER A 333 54.58 -41.33 -34.85
N PRO A 334 53.61 -42.26 -34.80
CA PRO A 334 52.94 -42.69 -33.57
C PRO A 334 53.15 -44.18 -33.28
N GLU A 335 53.24 -44.60 -32.02
CA GLU A 335 53.12 -46.02 -31.67
C GLU A 335 52.47 -46.25 -30.29
N SER A 336 51.79 -47.41 -30.20
CA SER A 336 50.87 -47.94 -29.18
C SER A 336 51.41 -47.94 -27.73
N GLU A 337 50.64 -47.88 -26.64
CA GLU A 337 49.63 -48.80 -26.07
C GLU A 337 49.09 -48.09 -24.79
N ARG A 338 47.78 -47.99 -24.53
CA ARG A 338 46.90 -48.92 -23.78
C ARG A 338 46.89 -48.74 -22.23
N THR A 339 45.68 -48.43 -21.71
CA THR A 339 45.09 -48.76 -20.37
C THR A 339 45.76 -48.15 -19.11
N ASP A 340 45.10 -47.80 -18.01
CA ASP A 340 43.71 -47.94 -17.54
C ASP A 340 43.46 -46.98 -16.35
N VAL A 341 42.20 -46.56 -16.24
CA VAL A 341 41.35 -46.30 -15.04
C VAL A 341 41.97 -45.97 -13.67
N GLY A 342 41.50 -44.88 -13.05
CA GLY A 342 41.57 -44.66 -11.61
C GLY A 342 40.68 -43.51 -11.10
N HIS A 343 39.63 -43.87 -10.37
CA HIS A 343 38.59 -43.03 -9.74
C HIS A 343 39.10 -42.15 -8.55
N VAL A 344 38.16 -41.35 -8.00
CA VAL A 344 38.07 -40.80 -6.62
C VAL A 344 38.53 -39.33 -6.51
N ALA A 345 37.90 -38.40 -5.77
CA ALA A 345 36.55 -38.15 -5.26
C ALA A 345 36.55 -36.70 -4.73
N VAL A 346 35.37 -36.08 -4.68
CA VAL A 346 35.11 -34.79 -4.01
C VAL A 346 35.12 -34.98 -2.48
N PRO A 347 35.50 -33.96 -1.69
CA PRO A 347 34.85 -33.77 -0.40
C PRO A 347 34.22 -32.38 -0.25
N VAL A 348 32.99 -32.43 0.25
CA VAL A 348 32.20 -31.38 0.87
C VAL A 348 32.61 -31.25 2.34
N SER A 349 32.65 -30.04 2.90
CA SER A 349 32.61 -29.83 4.36
C SER A 349 31.75 -28.62 4.75
N GLN A 350 31.03 -28.80 5.85
CA GLN A 350 30.02 -27.93 6.47
C GLN A 350 30.59 -27.24 7.75
N PRO A 351 29.84 -26.32 8.41
CA PRO A 351 30.38 -25.23 9.23
C PRO A 351 30.50 -25.55 10.73
N GLY A 352 31.37 -24.84 11.45
CA GLY A 352 31.48 -24.91 12.91
C GLY A 352 32.10 -23.67 13.57
N ASP A 353 31.34 -23.11 14.51
CA ASP A 353 31.71 -22.51 15.81
C ASP A 353 32.84 -21.48 15.94
N ALA A 354 32.45 -20.23 16.27
CA ALA A 354 33.22 -19.36 17.18
C ALA A 354 32.35 -18.20 17.72
N GLU A 355 31.48 -18.50 18.68
CA GLU A 355 30.91 -17.51 19.59
C GLU A 355 31.42 -17.83 21.01
N ARG A 356 32.43 -17.07 21.48
CA ARG A 356 32.84 -16.85 22.89
C ARG A 356 34.28 -16.35 22.91
N ARG A 357 34.46 -15.06 23.21
CA ARG A 357 35.46 -14.53 24.16
C ARG A 357 35.52 -13.00 24.03
N PHE A 358 35.13 -12.34 25.12
CA PHE A 358 35.77 -11.17 25.74
C PHE A 358 34.72 -10.21 26.31
N SER A 359 34.27 -10.58 27.50
CA SER A 359 33.87 -9.66 28.57
C SER A 359 35.03 -9.57 29.58
N GLU A 360 35.09 -8.45 30.31
CA GLU A 360 36.07 -8.02 31.34
C GLU A 360 37.30 -7.25 30.78
N GLY A 361 37.62 -6.03 31.20
CA GLY A 361 37.05 -5.11 32.18
C GLY A 361 37.87 -3.80 32.22
N PHE A 362 37.31 -2.73 32.82
CA PHE A 362 37.89 -1.82 33.83
C PHE A 362 37.16 -0.45 33.85
N VAL A 363 36.94 0.08 35.07
CA VAL A 363 36.01 1.16 35.45
C VAL A 363 36.79 2.46 35.84
N PRO A 364 36.24 3.52 36.47
CA PRO A 364 36.09 4.88 35.90
C PRO A 364 36.85 6.01 36.65
N ALA A 365 36.92 7.22 36.07
CA ALA A 365 37.15 8.50 36.77
C ALA A 365 36.87 9.65 35.79
N GLY A 366 36.26 10.80 36.11
CA GLY A 366 35.75 11.38 37.34
C GLY A 366 35.08 12.73 36.98
N ARG A 367 34.13 13.18 37.81
CA ARG A 367 33.71 14.60 37.87
C ARG A 367 34.76 15.41 38.62
N PRO A 368 34.73 16.75 38.49
CA PRO A 368 34.30 17.50 39.67
C PRO A 368 33.28 18.61 39.41
N ASP A 369 32.73 19.01 40.55
CA ASP A 369 31.64 19.92 40.91
C ASP A 369 31.77 21.40 40.52
N GLY A 370 30.65 22.12 40.73
CA GLY A 370 30.67 23.52 41.18
C GLY A 370 29.61 24.41 40.52
N THR A 371 28.34 24.36 40.94
CA THR A 371 27.70 25.34 41.86
C THR A 371 27.54 26.76 41.31
N ASP A 372 26.30 27.22 41.06
CA ASP A 372 25.57 28.08 42.00
C ASP A 372 24.17 28.51 41.48
N ARG A 373 23.18 28.40 42.40
CA ARG A 373 22.11 29.36 42.78
C ARG A 373 21.33 30.15 41.71
N SER A 374 20.08 30.55 41.86
CA SER A 374 18.95 30.32 42.78
C SER A 374 17.84 31.30 42.37
N SER A 375 16.57 30.91 42.54
CA SER A 375 15.41 31.74 42.93
C SER A 375 15.03 33.01 42.13
N SER A 376 13.79 33.06 41.62
CA SER A 376 12.68 33.86 42.21
C SER A 376 11.50 34.06 41.24
N THR A 377 10.31 33.70 41.70
CA THR A 377 8.96 34.19 41.32
C THR A 377 8.66 35.50 42.08
N PRO A 378 7.46 36.15 42.04
CA PRO A 378 6.38 36.36 41.04
C PRO A 378 5.84 37.84 40.98
N ARG A 379 4.68 38.05 40.32
CA ARG A 379 3.65 39.13 40.39
C ARG A 379 3.78 40.37 39.49
N GLU A 380 2.69 40.69 38.77
CA GLU A 380 1.75 41.83 38.99
C GLU A 380 0.72 41.90 37.82
N THR A 381 -0.60 41.77 38.00
CA THR A 381 -1.69 42.71 38.44
C THR A 381 -2.46 43.39 37.28
N GLN A 382 -3.78 43.13 37.28
CA GLN A 382 -4.94 44.01 36.97
C GLN A 382 -5.00 44.94 35.74
N GLY A 383 -6.18 44.91 35.08
CA GLY A 383 -6.99 46.13 34.93
C GLY A 383 -7.58 46.38 33.54
N GLN A 384 -8.83 45.95 33.29
CA GLN A 384 -10.03 46.78 33.14
C GLN A 384 -11.25 45.93 32.80
#